data_AF-A0A4V1Y0K5-F1
#
_entry.id   AF-A0A4V1Y0K5-F1
#
_cell.length_a   1.000
_cell.length_b   1.000
_cell.length_c   1.000
_cell.angle_alpha   90.00
_cell.angle_beta   90.00
_cell.angle_gamma   90.00
#
_symmetry.space_group_name_H-M   'P 1'
#
loop_
_entity.id
_entity.type
_entity.pdbx_description
1 polymer ?
#
loop_
_entity_poly.entity_id
_entity_poly.type
_entity_poly.pdbx_seq_one_letter_code
_entity_poly.pdbx_strand_id
1 'polypeptide(L)'
;MDTTEDFSPYRADGKLYGFVCVVTGASQPVGQAIIRELAAHGAASIYACDKTASSDTYKTLVEQVGEESPNSKIIPYPFNVAKEHETLVLIGPPSIEATTPDDLQKCFEAHSLAPFFALKYVPAAMAKLTQKGTYPNAAPKTQKYGSIIVISSVASVHGGCWGPCYTMTSHAALGVVKAGVATLKGTGVRINCISPGQIDVGVDLQGFPPASLQSPEVQRTTIGLERAGKTQEVARVAGFLASGFSSYVNGANIIVDGGASLAQFGVIASKDPSAIESTCRDYGLSGAEFKELHERCVAAKSSAYCPYSKFRVGASVISVDGSYFDGGNIENASYPVGTCAERVALCKAVSEGHRKIKAVAVATDISPPASPCGMCRQFIREFCDLKSPIIMFDKNDNYVVLRLEEILPMSFGPEALPPPGSLKP
;
A
#
# COMPACT_ATOMS: atom_id res chain seq x y z
N MET A 1 -16.68 -35.79 -20.71
CA MET A 1 -15.71 -34.73 -20.37
C MET A 1 -15.38 -34.91 -18.91
N ASP A 2 -14.14 -35.28 -18.64
CA ASP A 2 -13.63 -35.66 -17.32
C ASP A 2 -13.43 -34.38 -16.48
N THR A 3 -14.24 -34.17 -15.44
CA THR A 3 -14.34 -32.88 -14.73
C THR A 3 -13.49 -32.80 -13.46
N THR A 4 -12.31 -33.43 -13.42
CA THR A 4 -11.44 -33.39 -12.23
C THR A 4 -9.93 -33.22 -12.50
N GLU A 5 -9.51 -32.91 -13.73
CA GLU A 5 -8.08 -32.75 -14.04
C GLU A 5 -7.45 -31.40 -13.63
N ASP A 6 -8.23 -30.42 -13.16
CA ASP A 6 -7.72 -29.12 -12.69
C ASP A 6 -7.23 -29.16 -11.22
N PHE A 7 -6.78 -30.32 -10.73
CA PHE A 7 -6.13 -30.39 -9.43
C PHE A 7 -4.74 -29.75 -9.53
N SER A 8 -4.71 -28.47 -9.14
CA SER A 8 -3.56 -27.75 -8.62
C SER A 8 -2.50 -28.72 -8.06
N PRO A 9 -1.21 -28.60 -8.41
CA PRO A 9 -0.13 -29.41 -7.82
C PRO A 9 -0.05 -29.33 -6.30
N TYR A 10 -0.76 -28.37 -5.73
CA TYR A 10 -0.86 -28.12 -4.33
C TYR A 10 -2.03 -28.89 -3.73
N ARG A 11 -1.85 -29.32 -2.48
CA ARG A 11 -2.89 -30.03 -1.74
C ARG A 11 -4.09 -29.12 -1.48
N ALA A 12 -5.28 -29.69 -1.59
CA ALA A 12 -6.54 -28.98 -1.31
C ALA A 12 -6.73 -28.60 0.17
N ASP A 13 -5.98 -29.23 1.09
CA ASP A 13 -6.00 -28.92 2.52
C ASP A 13 -5.05 -27.76 2.91
N GLY A 14 -4.33 -27.20 1.93
CA GLY A 14 -3.38 -26.11 2.15
C GLY A 14 -2.09 -26.53 2.88
N LYS A 15 -1.94 -27.82 3.23
CA LYS A 15 -0.75 -28.31 3.92
C LYS A 15 0.45 -28.37 2.99
N LEU A 16 1.63 -28.23 3.58
CA LEU A 16 2.92 -28.16 2.90
C LEU A 16 3.70 -29.48 2.97
N TYR A 17 3.02 -30.61 3.23
CA TYR A 17 3.66 -31.93 3.25
C TYR A 17 4.41 -32.20 1.94
N GLY A 18 5.70 -32.53 2.07
CA GLY A 18 6.59 -32.80 0.94
C GLY A 18 7.20 -31.55 0.30
N PHE A 19 6.82 -30.34 0.72
CA PHE A 19 7.42 -29.11 0.21
C PHE A 19 8.77 -28.84 0.88
N VAL A 20 9.70 -28.32 0.08
CA VAL A 20 10.98 -27.78 0.56
C VAL A 20 10.89 -26.26 0.49
N CYS A 21 11.10 -25.60 1.63
CA CYS A 21 11.04 -24.15 1.75
C CYS A 21 12.43 -23.58 1.99
N VAL A 22 12.68 -22.39 1.45
CA VAL A 22 13.90 -21.60 1.69
C VAL A 22 13.45 -20.24 2.20
N VAL A 23 13.92 -19.83 3.37
CA VAL A 23 13.53 -18.56 4.01
C VAL A 23 14.79 -17.76 4.29
N THR A 24 14.99 -16.65 3.56
CA THR A 24 16.10 -15.71 3.79
C THR A 24 15.75 -14.70 4.88
N GLY A 25 16.74 -14.22 5.63
CA GLY A 25 16.49 -13.31 6.76
C GLY A 25 15.79 -14.02 7.91
N ALA A 26 16.02 -15.33 8.02
CA ALA A 26 15.35 -16.21 8.96
C ALA A 26 15.62 -15.87 10.44
N SER A 27 16.69 -15.12 10.75
CA SER A 27 16.93 -14.62 12.11
C SER A 27 16.06 -13.44 12.48
N GLN A 28 15.47 -12.74 11.51
CA GLN A 28 14.64 -11.56 11.75
C GLN A 28 13.24 -11.96 12.25
N PRO A 29 12.57 -11.15 13.09
CA PRO A 29 11.30 -11.52 13.72
C PRO A 29 10.21 -12.02 12.75
N VAL A 30 10.06 -11.40 11.57
CA VAL A 30 9.13 -11.87 10.53
C VAL A 30 9.60 -13.19 9.91
N GLY A 31 10.89 -13.34 9.62
CA GLY A 31 11.47 -14.58 9.10
C GLY A 31 11.29 -15.77 10.06
N GLN A 32 11.49 -15.55 11.37
CA GLN A 32 11.25 -16.55 12.40
C GLN A 32 9.78 -17.00 12.43
N ALA A 33 8.85 -16.04 12.35
CA ALA A 33 7.43 -16.33 12.31
C ALA A 33 7.04 -17.13 11.03
N ILE A 34 7.64 -16.79 9.88
CA ILE A 34 7.42 -17.53 8.62
C ILE A 34 7.92 -18.97 8.74
N ILE A 35 9.09 -19.23 9.32
CA ILE A 35 9.59 -20.60 9.51
C ILE A 35 8.63 -21.41 10.37
N ARG A 36 8.17 -20.85 11.50
CA ARG A 36 7.19 -21.50 12.38
C ARG A 36 5.88 -21.78 11.66
N GLU A 37 5.36 -20.83 10.89
CA GLU A 37 4.12 -21.02 10.13
C GLU A 37 4.27 -22.13 9.07
N LEU A 38 5.33 -22.12 8.27
CA LEU A 38 5.59 -23.15 7.26
C LEU A 38 5.79 -24.54 7.90
N ALA A 39 6.46 -24.60 9.06
CA ALA A 39 6.65 -25.83 9.82
C ALA A 39 5.33 -26.37 10.38
N ALA A 40 4.46 -25.50 10.90
CA ALA A 40 3.13 -25.86 11.39
C ALA A 40 2.18 -26.36 10.29
N HIS A 41 2.41 -25.94 9.03
CA HIS A 41 1.74 -26.51 7.85
C HIS A 41 2.38 -27.80 7.33
N GLY A 42 3.45 -28.29 7.97
CA GLY A 42 4.07 -29.57 7.68
C GLY A 42 5.06 -29.56 6.52
N ALA A 43 5.73 -28.43 6.25
CA ALA A 43 6.80 -28.37 5.27
C ALA A 43 7.87 -29.43 5.58
N ALA A 44 8.22 -30.27 4.59
CA ALA A 44 9.12 -31.39 4.82
C ALA A 44 10.52 -30.96 5.26
N SER A 45 11.05 -29.91 4.62
CA SER A 45 12.34 -29.30 4.99
C SER A 45 12.28 -27.79 4.84
N ILE A 46 12.84 -27.06 5.79
CA ILE A 46 12.95 -25.60 5.76
C ILE A 46 14.42 -25.22 5.91
N TYR A 47 15.00 -24.66 4.84
CA TYR A 47 16.31 -24.03 4.88
C TYR A 47 16.17 -22.62 5.43
N ALA A 48 16.53 -22.46 6.70
CA ALA A 48 16.48 -21.21 7.44
C ALA A 48 17.79 -20.44 7.19
N CYS A 49 17.76 -19.56 6.20
CA CYS A 49 18.93 -18.89 5.62
C CYS A 49 19.22 -17.54 6.29
N ASP A 50 20.38 -17.43 6.93
CA ASP A 50 20.82 -16.18 7.56
C ASP A 50 22.36 -16.10 7.70
N LYS A 51 22.91 -14.89 7.82
CA LYS A 51 24.33 -14.68 8.11
C LYS A 51 24.72 -15.21 9.50
N THR A 52 23.78 -15.18 10.43
CA THR A 52 23.93 -15.65 11.81
C THR A 52 23.68 -17.15 11.94
N ALA A 53 23.52 -17.90 10.84
CA ALA A 53 23.20 -19.32 10.89
C ALA A 53 24.24 -20.20 11.61
N SER A 54 25.47 -19.71 11.74
CA SER A 54 26.54 -20.35 12.51
C SER A 54 26.49 -20.04 14.02
N SER A 55 25.73 -19.04 14.45
CA SER A 55 25.63 -18.62 15.85
C SER A 55 24.81 -19.61 16.70
N ASP A 56 25.21 -19.79 17.96
CA ASP A 56 24.56 -20.74 18.86
C ASP A 56 23.14 -20.29 19.22
N THR A 57 22.89 -18.99 19.34
CA THR A 57 21.54 -18.42 19.54
C THR A 57 20.60 -18.80 18.41
N TYR A 58 21.07 -18.74 17.15
CA TYR A 58 20.24 -19.08 16.00
C TYR A 58 20.02 -20.59 15.86
N LYS A 59 21.04 -21.41 16.17
CA LYS A 59 20.86 -22.88 16.23
C LYS A 59 19.83 -23.27 17.28
N THR A 60 19.89 -22.64 18.46
CA THR A 60 18.91 -22.85 19.54
C THR A 60 17.48 -22.52 19.08
N LEU A 61 17.30 -21.41 18.35
CA LEU A 61 16.00 -21.06 17.77
C LEU A 61 15.52 -22.14 16.78
N VAL A 62 16.39 -22.59 15.89
CA VAL A 62 16.07 -23.62 14.89
C VAL A 62 15.70 -24.95 15.55
N GLU A 63 16.41 -25.33 16.61
CA GLU A 63 16.11 -26.51 17.43
C GLU A 63 14.74 -26.40 18.11
N GLN A 64 14.43 -25.26 18.74
CA GLN A 64 13.12 -25.01 19.35
C GLN A 64 11.97 -25.13 18.34
N VAL A 65 12.13 -24.58 17.14
CA VAL A 65 11.10 -24.72 16.09
C VAL A 65 10.97 -26.18 15.63
N GLY A 66 12.08 -26.93 15.59
CA GLY A 66 12.07 -28.36 15.31
C GLY A 66 11.33 -29.17 16.39
N GLU A 67 11.48 -28.80 17.67
CA GLU A 67 10.74 -29.42 18.78
C GLU A 67 9.24 -29.14 18.71
N GLU A 68 8.84 -27.90 18.37
CA GLU A 68 7.44 -27.52 18.18
C GLU A 68 6.79 -28.18 16.96
N SER A 69 7.59 -28.54 15.94
CA SER A 69 7.13 -29.10 14.68
C SER A 69 7.96 -30.32 14.26
N PRO A 70 7.83 -31.46 14.96
CA PRO A 70 8.71 -32.63 14.77
C PRO A 70 8.60 -33.28 13.38
N ASN A 71 7.55 -32.96 12.63
CA ASN A 71 7.33 -33.47 11.26
C ASN A 71 8.07 -32.66 10.18
N SER A 72 8.71 -31.55 10.55
CA SER A 72 9.35 -30.59 9.66
C SER A 72 10.83 -30.48 9.98
N LYS A 73 11.71 -30.75 9.01
CA LYS A 73 13.16 -30.65 9.22
C LYS A 73 13.63 -29.21 9.03
N ILE A 74 14.00 -28.53 10.11
CA ILE A 74 14.55 -27.18 10.04
C ILE A 74 16.08 -27.27 9.91
N ILE A 75 16.63 -26.63 8.88
CA ILE A 75 18.06 -26.71 8.52
C ILE A 75 18.63 -25.29 8.56
N PRO A 76 19.54 -24.97 9.50
CA PRO A 76 20.21 -23.68 9.49
C PRO A 76 21.15 -23.64 8.28
N TYR A 77 21.09 -22.56 7.50
CA TYR A 77 21.91 -22.42 6.29
C TYR A 77 22.61 -21.06 6.27
N PRO A 78 23.96 -21.01 6.25
CA PRO A 78 24.68 -19.75 6.17
C PRO A 78 24.43 -19.13 4.79
N PHE A 79 23.78 -17.98 4.78
CA PHE A 79 23.48 -17.24 3.56
C PHE A 79 23.64 -15.75 3.81
N ASN A 80 24.37 -15.08 2.93
CA ASN A 80 24.57 -13.66 2.99
C ASN A 80 24.47 -13.06 1.58
N VAL A 81 23.67 -12.01 1.44
CA VAL A 81 23.46 -11.31 0.17
C VAL A 81 24.48 -10.17 -0.01
N ALA A 82 25.09 -9.71 1.09
CA ALA A 82 26.01 -8.56 1.12
C ALA A 82 27.37 -8.92 1.78
N LYS A 83 28.44 -8.16 1.51
CA LYS A 83 29.70 -8.24 2.29
C LYS A 83 29.64 -7.27 3.49
N GLU A 84 30.44 -7.53 4.53
CA GLU A 84 30.46 -6.88 5.87
C GLU A 84 30.18 -5.35 5.93
N HIS A 85 29.04 -4.93 6.49
CA HIS A 85 28.92 -4.26 7.81
C HIS A 85 27.44 -3.90 8.09
N GLU A 86 27.01 -4.20 9.33
CA GLU A 86 25.93 -3.57 10.10
C GLU A 86 24.46 -3.53 9.61
N THR A 87 23.63 -4.18 10.42
CA THR A 87 22.17 -4.37 10.29
C THR A 87 21.35 -3.09 10.53
N LEU A 88 22.00 -1.93 10.71
CA LEU A 88 21.35 -0.61 10.81
C LEU A 88 21.06 0.02 9.42
N VAL A 89 21.57 -0.59 8.36
CA VAL A 89 21.48 -0.09 6.97
C VAL A 89 20.21 -0.54 6.24
N LEU A 90 19.27 -1.24 6.88
CA LEU A 90 18.08 -1.71 6.16
C LEU A 90 17.17 -0.57 5.69
N ILE A 91 17.17 0.61 6.31
CA ILE A 91 16.22 1.67 5.93
C ILE A 91 16.94 2.87 5.29
N GLY A 92 18.25 2.99 5.53
CA GLY A 92 19.04 4.14 5.11
C GLY A 92 18.70 5.42 5.89
N PRO A 93 19.42 6.53 5.62
CA PRO A 93 19.18 7.79 6.30
C PRO A 93 17.76 8.35 6.07
N PRO A 94 17.20 9.11 7.04
CA PRO A 94 15.82 9.59 6.97
C PRO A 94 15.60 10.76 6.00
N SER A 95 16.66 11.45 5.56
CA SER A 95 16.57 12.62 4.68
C SER A 95 17.45 12.46 3.44
N ILE A 96 17.11 13.17 2.36
CA ILE A 96 17.86 13.13 1.11
C ILE A 96 19.24 13.76 1.26
N GLU A 97 19.39 14.77 2.12
CA GLU A 97 20.66 15.46 2.39
C GLU A 97 21.68 14.54 3.09
N ALA A 98 21.19 13.63 3.94
CA ALA A 98 22.02 12.66 4.64
C ALA A 98 22.24 11.37 3.83
N THR A 99 21.49 11.16 2.75
CA THR A 99 21.52 9.92 1.96
C THR A 99 22.67 9.93 0.96
N THR A 100 23.59 8.97 1.08
CA THR A 100 24.67 8.78 0.10
C THR A 100 24.32 7.72 -0.95
N PRO A 101 25.00 7.70 -2.12
CA PRO A 101 24.85 6.61 -3.09
C PRO A 101 25.17 5.22 -2.52
N ASP A 102 26.08 5.13 -1.55
CA ASP A 102 26.44 3.87 -0.89
C ASP A 102 25.30 3.36 0.01
N ASP A 103 24.61 4.25 0.73
CA ASP A 103 23.42 3.89 1.51
C ASP A 103 22.31 3.30 0.62
N LEU A 104 22.10 3.92 -0.55
CA LEU A 104 21.14 3.42 -1.54
C LEU A 104 21.53 2.04 -2.04
N GLN A 105 22.80 1.84 -2.39
CA GLN A 105 23.29 0.55 -2.89
C GLN A 105 23.13 -0.55 -1.84
N LYS A 106 23.50 -0.29 -0.58
CA LYS A 106 23.31 -1.25 0.52
C LYS A 106 21.84 -1.56 0.78
N CYS A 107 20.95 -0.57 0.74
CA CYS A 107 19.51 -0.82 0.84
C CYS A 107 19.01 -1.69 -0.32
N PHE A 108 19.53 -1.48 -1.54
CA PHE A 108 19.14 -2.25 -2.72
C PHE A 108 19.59 -3.71 -2.60
N GLU A 109 20.81 -3.93 -2.11
CA GLU A 109 21.34 -5.25 -1.78
C GLU A 109 20.48 -5.96 -0.72
N ALA A 110 20.05 -5.24 0.31
CA ALA A 110 19.24 -5.79 1.40
C ALA A 110 17.80 -6.16 0.97
N HIS A 111 17.12 -5.30 0.21
CA HIS A 111 15.67 -5.44 -0.04
C HIS A 111 15.31 -5.93 -1.43
N SER A 112 16.10 -5.62 -2.45
CA SER A 112 15.72 -5.85 -3.85
C SER A 112 16.54 -6.95 -4.53
N LEU A 113 17.80 -7.10 -4.14
CA LEU A 113 18.70 -8.05 -4.78
C LEU A 113 18.35 -9.51 -4.46
N ALA A 114 17.93 -9.80 -3.22
CA ALA A 114 17.47 -11.14 -2.84
C ALA A 114 16.23 -11.59 -3.64
N PRO A 115 15.15 -10.77 -3.78
CA PRO A 115 14.07 -11.05 -4.71
C PRO A 115 14.53 -11.28 -6.14
N PHE A 116 15.46 -10.46 -6.66
CA PHE A 116 15.99 -10.62 -8.00
C PHE A 116 16.70 -11.97 -8.19
N PHE A 117 17.56 -12.36 -7.25
CA PHE A 117 18.22 -13.67 -7.28
C PHE A 117 17.23 -14.82 -7.14
N ALA A 118 16.19 -14.66 -6.32
CA ALA A 118 15.12 -15.64 -6.23
C ALA A 118 14.44 -15.83 -7.60
N LEU A 119 14.04 -14.74 -8.27
CA LEU A 119 13.46 -14.78 -9.61
C LEU A 119 14.42 -15.40 -10.65
N LYS A 120 15.71 -15.09 -10.57
CA LYS A 120 16.71 -15.57 -11.54
C LYS A 120 17.03 -17.06 -11.41
N TYR A 121 17.21 -17.56 -10.19
CA TYR A 121 17.83 -18.88 -9.96
C TYR A 121 16.85 -19.94 -9.46
N VAL A 122 15.82 -19.57 -8.69
CA VAL A 122 14.92 -20.53 -8.05
C VAL A 122 13.97 -21.24 -9.03
N PRO A 123 13.45 -20.61 -10.11
CA PRO A 123 12.53 -21.28 -11.04
C PRO A 123 13.11 -22.54 -11.67
N ALA A 124 14.41 -22.57 -11.97
CA ALA A 124 15.07 -23.75 -12.51
C ALA A 124 15.04 -24.94 -11.52
N ALA A 125 15.16 -24.68 -10.22
CA ALA A 125 15.01 -25.70 -9.19
C ALA A 125 13.53 -26.13 -9.05
N MET A 126 12.60 -25.19 -9.09
CA MET A 126 11.16 -25.46 -9.02
C MET A 126 10.63 -26.21 -10.26
N ALA A 127 11.30 -26.13 -11.40
CA ALA A 127 10.96 -26.88 -12.61
C ALA A 127 11.39 -28.36 -12.58
N LYS A 128 12.20 -28.78 -11.59
CA LYS A 128 12.64 -30.18 -11.48
C LYS A 128 11.47 -31.08 -11.07
N LEU A 129 11.34 -32.22 -11.75
CA LEU A 129 10.43 -33.31 -11.41
C LEU A 129 11.16 -34.33 -10.54
N THR A 130 10.46 -35.04 -9.68
CA THR A 130 11.08 -36.00 -8.75
C THR A 130 10.12 -37.14 -8.45
N GLN A 131 10.58 -38.39 -8.57
CA GLN A 131 9.80 -39.55 -8.15
C GLN A 131 9.74 -39.63 -6.62
N LYS A 132 8.82 -40.43 -6.08
CA LYS A 132 8.71 -40.61 -4.63
C LYS A 132 10.03 -41.19 -4.08
N GLY A 133 10.68 -40.47 -3.17
CA GLY A 133 11.90 -40.92 -2.50
C GLY A 133 11.64 -41.84 -1.30
N THR A 134 12.68 -42.13 -0.53
CA THR A 134 12.63 -42.98 0.68
C THR A 134 12.20 -42.24 1.96
N TYR A 135 12.02 -40.92 1.91
CA TYR A 135 11.62 -40.11 3.07
C TYR A 135 10.10 -40.26 3.35
N PRO A 136 9.67 -40.39 4.62
CA PRO A 136 8.28 -40.67 4.97
C PRO A 136 7.27 -39.65 4.41
N ASN A 137 7.64 -38.37 4.36
CA ASN A 137 6.78 -37.26 3.94
C ASN A 137 7.05 -36.77 2.50
N ALA A 138 7.92 -37.44 1.73
CA ALA A 138 8.20 -37.04 0.36
C ALA A 138 7.04 -37.40 -0.57
N ALA A 139 6.46 -36.39 -1.22
CA ALA A 139 5.51 -36.56 -2.31
C ALA A 139 6.26 -36.57 -3.65
N PRO A 140 5.87 -37.42 -4.63
CA PRO A 140 6.38 -37.28 -5.98
C PRO A 140 5.96 -35.93 -6.57
N LYS A 141 6.88 -35.29 -7.28
CA LYS A 141 6.64 -34.08 -8.06
C LYS A 141 6.54 -34.44 -9.54
N THR A 142 5.32 -34.67 -10.00
CA THR A 142 5.00 -35.09 -11.37
C THR A 142 4.82 -33.93 -12.34
N GLN A 143 4.64 -32.71 -11.83
CA GLN A 143 4.49 -31.49 -12.63
C GLN A 143 5.33 -30.34 -12.08
N LYS A 144 5.59 -29.34 -12.94
CA LYS A 144 6.36 -28.14 -12.59
C LYS A 144 5.48 -27.18 -11.78
N TYR A 145 5.95 -26.79 -10.60
CA TYR A 145 5.29 -25.79 -9.78
C TYR A 145 6.22 -25.20 -8.72
N GLY A 146 5.84 -24.04 -8.20
CA GLY A 146 6.46 -23.42 -7.03
C GLY A 146 5.85 -22.06 -6.68
N SER A 147 6.28 -21.51 -5.55
CA SER A 147 5.83 -20.20 -5.07
C SER A 147 7.04 -19.41 -4.57
N ILE A 148 7.22 -18.22 -5.13
CA ILE A 148 8.19 -17.21 -4.68
C ILE A 148 7.41 -16.13 -3.94
N ILE A 149 7.81 -15.85 -2.70
CA ILE A 149 7.14 -14.86 -1.84
C ILE A 149 8.17 -13.81 -1.47
N VAL A 150 7.92 -12.58 -1.89
CA VAL A 150 8.77 -11.43 -1.59
C VAL A 150 8.16 -10.69 -0.41
N ILE A 151 8.94 -10.45 0.64
CA ILE A 151 8.55 -9.55 1.73
C ILE A 151 9.11 -8.17 1.40
N SER A 152 8.23 -7.19 1.20
CA SER A 152 8.58 -5.78 0.97
C SER A 152 8.01 -4.94 2.13
N SER A 153 7.36 -3.82 1.82
CA SER A 153 6.77 -2.89 2.77
C SER A 153 5.62 -2.11 2.12
N VAL A 154 4.72 -1.54 2.92
CA VAL A 154 3.76 -0.52 2.44
C VAL A 154 4.46 0.70 1.81
N ALA A 155 5.74 0.93 2.12
CA ALA A 155 6.58 1.91 1.45
C ALA A 155 6.76 1.68 -0.06
N SER A 156 6.33 0.51 -0.59
CA SER A 156 6.30 0.21 -2.03
C SER A 156 5.01 0.66 -2.74
N VAL A 157 4.06 1.24 -2.01
CA VAL A 157 2.69 1.48 -2.48
C VAL A 157 2.27 2.92 -2.30
N HIS A 158 2.72 3.57 -1.23
CA HIS A 158 2.49 4.99 -0.98
C HIS A 158 3.71 5.63 -0.32
N GLY A 159 3.73 6.96 -0.27
CA GLY A 159 4.76 7.74 0.40
C GLY A 159 4.48 7.86 1.91
N GLY A 160 5.51 8.11 2.69
CA GLY A 160 5.41 8.23 4.14
C GLY A 160 6.67 8.79 4.76
N CYS A 161 6.85 8.58 6.07
CA CYS A 161 8.05 9.02 6.79
C CYS A 161 9.29 8.16 6.49
N TRP A 162 9.28 7.38 5.41
CA TRP A 162 10.36 6.49 5.06
C TRP A 162 11.48 7.22 4.32
N GLY A 163 12.74 6.94 4.68
CA GLY A 163 13.89 7.47 3.95
C GLY A 163 13.84 7.10 2.46
N PRO A 164 14.48 7.89 1.59
CA PRO A 164 14.43 7.70 0.14
C PRO A 164 14.95 6.32 -0.29
N CYS A 165 16.00 5.81 0.36
CA CYS A 165 16.56 4.48 0.08
C CYS A 165 15.56 3.35 0.31
N TYR A 166 14.92 3.31 1.48
CA TYR A 166 13.95 2.28 1.82
C TYR A 166 12.73 2.30 0.88
N THR A 167 12.23 3.50 0.58
CA THR A 167 11.10 3.68 -0.34
C THR A 167 11.43 3.16 -1.73
N MET A 168 12.55 3.59 -2.32
CA MET A 168 12.97 3.16 -3.65
C MET A 168 13.21 1.65 -3.73
N THR A 169 13.86 1.08 -2.72
CA THR A 169 14.20 -0.35 -2.70
C THR A 169 13.00 -1.24 -2.39
N SER A 170 12.03 -0.77 -1.61
CA SER A 170 10.73 -1.44 -1.45
C SER A 170 9.95 -1.49 -2.77
N HIS A 171 9.94 -0.38 -3.53
CA HIS A 171 9.36 -0.34 -4.88
C HIS A 171 10.10 -1.27 -5.85
N ALA A 172 11.43 -1.32 -5.78
CA ALA A 172 12.23 -2.21 -6.63
C ALA A 172 11.95 -3.70 -6.31
N ALA A 173 11.82 -4.07 -5.03
CA ALA A 173 11.40 -5.42 -4.64
C ALA A 173 10.02 -5.80 -5.20
N LEU A 174 9.04 -4.89 -5.12
CA LEU A 174 7.73 -5.08 -5.75
C LEU A 174 7.83 -5.13 -7.29
N GLY A 175 8.74 -4.35 -7.87
CA GLY A 175 9.07 -4.37 -9.30
C GLY A 175 9.54 -5.74 -9.78
N VAL A 176 10.34 -6.45 -8.98
CA VAL A 176 10.76 -7.84 -9.27
C VAL A 176 9.55 -8.76 -9.38
N VAL A 177 8.54 -8.61 -8.51
CA VAL A 177 7.31 -9.41 -8.57
C VAL A 177 6.55 -9.12 -9.87
N LYS A 178 6.35 -7.84 -10.21
CA LYS A 178 5.65 -7.43 -11.44
C LYS A 178 6.35 -7.97 -12.70
N ALA A 179 7.67 -7.82 -12.78
CA ALA A 179 8.47 -8.35 -13.89
C ALA A 179 8.49 -9.89 -13.91
N GLY A 180 8.43 -10.51 -12.73
CA GLY A 180 8.46 -11.96 -12.55
C GLY A 180 7.25 -12.66 -13.17
N VAL A 181 6.06 -12.05 -13.15
CA VAL A 181 4.85 -12.65 -13.74
C VAL A 181 5.04 -12.98 -15.22
N ALA A 182 5.54 -12.02 -16.01
CA ALA A 182 5.82 -12.24 -17.42
C ALA A 182 6.97 -13.24 -17.63
N THR A 183 8.03 -13.11 -16.82
CA THR A 183 9.22 -13.97 -16.87
C THR A 183 8.91 -15.44 -16.56
N LEU A 184 7.96 -15.71 -15.68
CA LEU A 184 7.61 -17.06 -15.22
C LEU A 184 6.45 -17.70 -15.99
N LYS A 185 5.95 -17.05 -17.05
CA LYS A 185 4.81 -17.55 -17.84
C LYS A 185 5.07 -18.98 -18.33
N GLY A 186 4.12 -19.88 -18.07
CA GLY A 186 4.20 -21.29 -18.48
C GLY A 186 5.09 -22.18 -17.62
N THR A 187 5.75 -21.65 -16.58
CA THR A 187 6.60 -22.47 -15.69
C THR A 187 5.84 -23.19 -14.57
N GLY A 188 4.60 -22.77 -14.29
CA GLY A 188 3.83 -23.21 -13.12
C GLY A 188 4.29 -22.58 -11.80
N VAL A 189 5.26 -21.66 -11.83
CA VAL A 189 5.75 -20.93 -10.65
C VAL A 189 4.98 -19.62 -10.49
N ARG A 190 4.50 -19.37 -9.28
CA ARG A 190 3.87 -18.10 -8.88
C ARG A 190 4.89 -17.22 -8.17
N ILE A 191 4.75 -15.91 -8.33
CA ILE A 191 5.51 -14.91 -7.58
C ILE A 191 4.56 -13.87 -7.03
N ASN A 192 4.61 -13.61 -5.73
CA ASN A 192 3.75 -12.63 -5.07
C ASN A 192 4.56 -11.84 -4.03
N CYS A 193 4.03 -10.68 -3.64
CA CYS A 193 4.59 -9.79 -2.64
C CYS A 193 3.67 -9.73 -1.41
N ILE A 194 4.27 -9.62 -0.23
CA ILE A 194 3.60 -9.19 1.00
C ILE A 194 4.21 -7.85 1.38
N SER A 195 3.38 -6.84 1.61
CA SER A 195 3.78 -5.50 2.04
C SER A 195 3.20 -5.23 3.43
N PRO A 196 3.95 -5.51 4.51
CA PRO A 196 3.52 -5.21 5.86
C PRO A 196 3.49 -3.69 6.13
N GLY A 197 2.55 -3.27 6.96
CA GLY A 197 2.52 -1.94 7.57
C GLY A 197 3.33 -1.89 8.85
N GLN A 198 2.80 -1.21 9.88
CA GLN A 198 3.42 -1.22 11.20
C GLN A 198 3.23 -2.60 11.86
N ILE A 199 4.34 -3.30 12.08
CA ILE A 199 4.39 -4.61 12.74
C ILE A 199 5.20 -4.50 14.03
N ASP A 200 4.65 -4.99 15.13
CA ASP A 200 5.37 -5.20 16.37
C ASP A 200 6.34 -6.37 16.18
N VAL A 201 7.63 -6.03 16.15
CA VAL A 201 8.74 -6.96 15.97
C VAL A 201 9.49 -7.24 17.29
N GLY A 202 9.01 -6.71 18.42
CA GLY A 202 9.57 -6.96 19.76
C GLY A 202 10.97 -6.37 20.00
N VAL A 203 11.45 -5.52 19.10
CA VAL A 203 12.75 -4.82 19.20
C VAL A 203 12.57 -3.35 18.84
N ASP A 204 13.26 -2.45 19.55
CA ASP A 204 13.32 -1.05 19.17
C ASP A 204 14.22 -0.91 17.93
N LEU A 205 13.64 -0.42 16.83
CA LEU A 205 14.32 -0.16 15.57
C LEU A 205 15.11 1.16 15.59
N GLN A 206 15.64 1.54 16.76
CA GLN A 206 16.38 2.78 16.99
C GLN A 206 15.62 4.02 16.49
N GLY A 207 14.32 4.09 16.82
CA GLY A 207 13.50 5.26 16.50
C GLY A 207 12.96 5.31 15.08
N PHE A 208 12.86 4.17 14.36
CA PHE A 208 12.27 4.13 13.02
C PHE A 208 11.16 3.07 12.82
N PRO A 209 9.95 3.45 12.33
CA PRO A 209 9.47 4.83 12.21
C PRO A 209 9.52 5.58 13.56
N PRO A 210 9.60 6.92 13.56
CA PRO A 210 9.68 7.74 14.76
C PRO A 210 8.75 7.25 15.87
N ALA A 211 9.24 7.18 17.11
CA ALA A 211 8.46 6.67 18.24
C ALA A 211 7.11 7.40 18.41
N SER A 212 7.05 8.69 18.07
CA SER A 212 5.82 9.48 18.03
C SER A 212 4.78 8.92 17.06
N LEU A 213 5.19 8.41 15.90
CA LEU A 213 4.31 7.78 14.90
C LEU A 213 3.91 6.35 15.28
N GLN A 214 4.51 5.80 16.33
CA GLN A 214 4.23 4.45 16.82
C GLN A 214 3.46 4.45 18.14
N SER A 215 3.04 5.60 18.67
CA SER A 215 2.32 5.64 19.95
C SER A 215 0.96 4.91 19.84
N PRO A 216 0.46 4.31 20.94
CA PRO A 216 -0.88 3.73 20.96
C PRO A 216 -2.01 4.72 20.63
N GLU A 217 -1.82 6.03 20.86
CA GLU A 217 -2.78 7.03 20.37
C GLU A 217 -2.76 7.13 18.84
N VAL A 218 -1.57 7.23 18.23
CA VAL A 218 -1.43 7.33 16.78
C VAL A 218 -1.94 6.05 16.09
N GLN A 219 -1.65 4.87 16.64
CA GLN A 219 -2.16 3.61 16.10
C GLN A 219 -3.70 3.59 16.08
N ARG A 220 -4.36 4.09 17.14
CA ARG A 220 -5.83 4.16 17.23
C ARG A 220 -6.46 5.11 16.22
N THR A 221 -5.74 6.14 15.78
CA THR A 221 -6.26 7.12 14.82
C THR A 221 -5.88 6.83 13.38
N THR A 222 -4.78 6.11 13.15
CA THR A 222 -4.20 5.90 11.80
C THR A 222 -4.28 4.47 11.29
N ILE A 223 -4.51 3.47 12.14
CA ILE A 223 -4.66 2.07 11.75
C ILE A 223 -6.11 1.65 11.95
N GLY A 224 -6.75 1.09 10.92
CA GLY A 224 -8.17 0.70 10.98
C GLY A 224 -8.48 -0.40 12.02
N LEU A 225 -7.50 -1.24 12.34
CA LEU A 225 -7.58 -2.21 13.45
C LEU A 225 -7.04 -1.66 14.78
N GLU A 226 -6.71 -0.38 14.84
CA GLU A 226 -6.33 0.38 16.05
C GLU A 226 -5.06 -0.12 16.78
N ARG A 227 -4.25 -0.97 16.13
CA ARG A 227 -3.02 -1.54 16.69
C ARG A 227 -2.00 -1.89 15.61
N ALA A 228 -0.74 -2.00 16.01
CA ALA A 228 0.27 -2.66 15.21
C ALA A 228 -0.08 -4.15 14.93
N GLY A 229 0.33 -4.63 13.77
CA GLY A 229 0.24 -6.05 13.42
C GLY A 229 1.28 -6.88 14.16
N LYS A 230 1.07 -8.20 14.22
CA LYS A 230 2.03 -9.16 14.79
C LYS A 230 2.79 -9.87 13.67
N THR A 231 4.02 -10.30 13.92
CA THR A 231 4.82 -11.05 12.94
C THR A 231 4.11 -12.32 12.45
N GLN A 232 3.30 -12.98 13.30
CA GLN A 232 2.51 -14.15 12.92
C GLN A 232 1.40 -13.82 11.90
N GLU A 233 0.88 -12.59 11.89
CA GLU A 233 -0.14 -12.17 10.93
C GLU A 233 0.46 -12.04 9.52
N VAL A 234 1.70 -11.55 9.41
CA VAL A 234 2.47 -11.58 8.15
C VAL A 234 2.81 -13.01 7.74
N ALA A 235 3.24 -13.84 8.70
CA ALA A 235 3.62 -15.22 8.43
C ALA A 235 2.45 -16.06 7.89
N ARG A 236 1.24 -15.90 8.43
CA ARG A 236 0.02 -16.60 7.93
C ARG A 236 -0.27 -16.28 6.46
N VAL A 237 -0.03 -15.04 6.03
CA VAL A 237 -0.16 -14.67 4.61
C VAL A 237 0.92 -15.36 3.77
N ALA A 238 2.15 -15.48 4.28
CA ALA A 238 3.19 -16.26 3.61
C ALA A 238 2.82 -17.76 3.52
N GLY A 239 2.23 -18.34 4.57
CA GLY A 239 1.68 -19.69 4.56
C GLY A 239 0.59 -19.87 3.49
N PHE A 240 -0.37 -18.94 3.43
CA PHE A 240 -1.39 -18.91 2.37
C PHE A 240 -0.78 -18.85 0.97
N LEU A 241 0.18 -17.95 0.75
CA LEU A 241 0.87 -17.79 -0.53
C LEU A 241 1.77 -18.99 -0.90
N ALA A 242 2.28 -19.73 0.07
CA ALA A 242 3.03 -20.97 -0.14
C ALA A 242 2.10 -22.15 -0.49
N SER A 243 0.88 -22.13 0.04
CA SER A 243 -0.11 -23.21 -0.09
C SER A 243 -0.86 -23.22 -1.42
N GLY A 244 -1.69 -24.25 -1.60
CA GLY A 244 -2.61 -24.37 -2.73
C GLY A 244 -3.80 -23.42 -2.71
N PHE A 245 -4.11 -22.81 -1.56
CA PHE A 245 -5.21 -21.84 -1.46
C PHE A 245 -4.96 -20.59 -2.31
N SER A 246 -3.72 -20.34 -2.69
CA SER A 246 -3.31 -19.24 -3.55
C SER A 246 -2.98 -19.68 -4.98
N SER A 247 -3.47 -20.84 -5.43
CA SER A 247 -3.16 -21.43 -6.75
C SER A 247 -3.41 -20.48 -7.94
N TYR A 248 -4.35 -19.55 -7.80
CA TYR A 248 -4.67 -18.52 -8.82
C TYR A 248 -4.24 -17.09 -8.42
N VAL A 249 -3.43 -16.95 -7.38
CA VAL A 249 -2.85 -15.67 -6.94
C VAL A 249 -1.42 -15.59 -7.46
N ASN A 250 -1.19 -14.72 -8.45
CA ASN A 250 0.11 -14.51 -9.08
C ASN A 250 0.30 -13.03 -9.45
N GLY A 251 1.44 -12.45 -9.09
CA GLY A 251 1.73 -11.03 -9.27
C GLY A 251 1.08 -10.09 -8.25
N ALA A 252 0.42 -10.63 -7.23
CA ALA A 252 -0.29 -9.83 -6.24
C ALA A 252 0.67 -9.17 -5.24
N ASN A 253 0.30 -7.98 -4.77
CA ASN A 253 0.87 -7.39 -3.56
C ASN A 253 -0.19 -7.44 -2.44
N ILE A 254 0.00 -8.31 -1.45
CA ILE A 254 -0.92 -8.42 -0.32
C ILE A 254 -0.46 -7.47 0.78
N ILE A 255 -1.28 -6.44 1.04
CA ILE A 255 -1.04 -5.46 2.10
C ILE A 255 -1.46 -6.04 3.45
N VAL A 256 -0.57 -5.97 4.44
CA VAL A 256 -0.80 -6.48 5.81
C VAL A 256 -0.51 -5.37 6.81
N ASP A 257 -1.46 -4.45 6.97
CA ASP A 257 -1.25 -3.18 7.68
C ASP A 257 -2.41 -2.75 8.59
N GLY A 258 -3.38 -3.64 8.80
CA GLY A 258 -4.57 -3.33 9.60
C GLY A 258 -5.45 -2.22 9.00
N GLY A 259 -5.35 -1.93 7.70
CA GLY A 259 -6.12 -0.89 7.02
C GLY A 259 -5.48 0.50 7.04
N ALA A 260 -4.24 0.63 7.55
CA ALA A 260 -3.55 1.92 7.64
C ALA A 260 -3.38 2.64 6.29
N SER A 261 -3.08 1.89 5.22
CA SER A 261 -2.91 2.42 3.87
C SER A 261 -4.21 2.97 3.27
N LEU A 262 -5.36 2.57 3.79
CA LEU A 262 -6.66 3.12 3.39
C LEU A 262 -7.12 4.25 4.33
N ALA A 263 -6.65 4.24 5.58
CA ALA A 263 -6.85 5.31 6.55
C ALA A 263 -6.01 6.57 6.24
N GLN A 264 -5.13 6.53 5.23
CA GLN A 264 -4.30 7.64 4.78
C GLN A 264 -5.08 8.85 4.24
N PHE A 265 -6.38 8.72 3.98
CA PHE A 265 -7.30 9.86 3.87
C PHE A 265 -7.71 10.35 5.26
N GLY A 266 -6.70 10.57 6.12
CA GLY A 266 -6.87 10.83 7.54
C GLY A 266 -7.83 11.98 7.74
N VAL A 267 -8.98 11.69 8.35
CA VAL A 267 -9.94 12.71 8.72
C VAL A 267 -9.29 13.56 9.82
N ILE A 268 -8.83 14.74 9.45
CA ILE A 268 -8.18 15.71 10.33
C ILE A 268 -9.25 16.38 11.18
N ALA A 269 -9.07 16.37 12.50
CA ALA A 269 -9.96 17.09 13.39
C ALA A 269 -9.78 18.61 13.20
N SER A 270 -10.83 19.33 12.79
CA SER A 270 -10.79 20.79 12.65
C SER A 270 -10.63 21.54 13.97
N LYS A 271 -10.76 20.84 15.10
CA LYS A 271 -10.54 21.41 16.43
C LYS A 271 -9.06 21.49 16.83
N ASP A 272 -8.15 20.92 16.04
CA ASP A 272 -6.71 20.99 16.26
C ASP A 272 -6.09 22.15 15.44
N PRO A 273 -5.74 23.29 16.08
CA PRO A 273 -5.17 24.43 15.38
C PRO A 273 -3.84 24.10 14.70
N SER A 274 -3.04 23.19 15.28
CA SER A 274 -1.73 22.82 14.73
C SER A 274 -1.87 22.06 13.42
N ALA A 275 -2.90 21.22 13.31
CA ALA A 275 -3.21 20.48 12.09
C ALA A 275 -3.71 21.39 10.96
N ILE A 276 -4.50 22.42 11.28
CA ILE A 276 -4.92 23.45 10.33
C ILE A 276 -3.72 24.26 9.84
N GLU A 277 -2.83 24.68 10.74
CA GLU A 277 -1.61 25.41 10.37
C GLU A 277 -0.70 24.59 9.45
N SER A 278 -0.52 23.29 9.74
CA SER A 278 0.23 22.38 8.85
C SER A 278 -0.46 22.27 7.48
N THR A 279 -1.77 22.04 7.47
CA THR A 279 -2.56 21.95 6.23
C THR A 279 -2.39 23.21 5.38
N CYS A 280 -2.54 24.39 5.99
CA CYS A 280 -2.40 25.67 5.31
C CYS A 280 -1.01 25.80 4.65
N ARG A 281 0.04 25.43 5.38
CA ARG A 281 1.43 25.44 4.89
C ARG A 281 1.63 24.48 3.71
N ASP A 282 1.16 23.24 3.84
CA ASP A 282 1.41 22.16 2.87
C ASP A 282 0.66 22.38 1.54
N TYR A 283 -0.47 23.09 1.60
CA TYR A 283 -1.37 23.31 0.47
C TYR A 283 -1.41 24.76 -0.02
N GLY A 284 -0.58 25.65 0.51
CA GLY A 284 -0.46 27.03 0.04
C GLY A 284 -1.68 27.91 0.30
N LEU A 285 -2.37 27.66 1.42
CA LEU A 285 -3.49 28.45 1.92
C LEU A 285 -3.07 29.26 3.15
N SER A 286 -3.67 30.43 3.33
CA SER A 286 -3.62 31.11 4.63
C SER A 286 -4.70 30.55 5.56
N GLY A 287 -4.51 30.68 6.88
CA GLY A 287 -5.51 30.28 7.86
C GLY A 287 -6.85 31.02 7.68
N ALA A 288 -6.81 32.27 7.19
CA ALA A 288 -8.01 33.04 6.85
C ALA A 288 -8.76 32.45 5.65
N GLU A 289 -8.04 32.08 4.58
CA GLU A 289 -8.65 31.41 3.42
C GLU A 289 -9.24 30.06 3.77
N PHE A 290 -8.56 29.26 4.59
CA PHE A 290 -9.08 27.97 5.06
C PHE A 290 -10.38 28.15 5.85
N LYS A 291 -10.40 29.09 6.79
CA LYS A 291 -11.57 29.41 7.60
C LYS A 291 -12.74 29.90 6.74
N GLU A 292 -12.49 30.84 5.83
CA GLU A 292 -13.52 31.37 4.95
C GLU A 292 -14.09 30.27 4.03
N LEU A 293 -13.24 29.43 3.44
CA LEU A 293 -13.68 28.28 2.64
C LEU A 293 -14.57 27.32 3.43
N HIS A 294 -14.19 27.01 4.68
CA HIS A 294 -14.98 26.15 5.58
C HIS A 294 -16.36 26.75 5.86
N GLU A 295 -16.41 27.98 6.37
CA GLU A 295 -17.67 28.64 6.75
C GLU A 295 -18.63 28.76 5.55
N ARG A 296 -18.10 29.14 4.39
CA ARG A 296 -18.88 29.31 3.16
C ARG A 296 -19.42 28.00 2.60
N CYS A 297 -18.58 26.95 2.49
CA CYS A 297 -19.05 25.67 1.95
C CYS A 297 -20.08 24.99 2.88
N VAL A 298 -19.94 25.14 4.20
CA VAL A 298 -20.92 24.65 5.17
C VAL A 298 -22.24 25.43 5.03
N ALA A 299 -22.20 26.76 4.94
CA ALA A 299 -23.38 27.59 4.74
C ALA A 299 -24.09 27.29 3.42
N ALA A 300 -23.32 27.02 2.35
CA ALA A 300 -23.84 26.73 1.02
C ALA A 300 -24.75 25.49 0.96
N LYS A 301 -24.63 24.54 1.92
CA LYS A 301 -25.56 23.39 2.05
C LYS A 301 -27.02 23.81 2.15
N SER A 302 -27.30 25.01 2.70
CA SER A 302 -28.66 25.55 2.81
C SER A 302 -29.30 25.89 1.46
N SER A 303 -28.49 26.12 0.43
CA SER A 303 -28.95 26.40 -0.95
C SER A 303 -29.24 25.15 -1.76
N ALA A 304 -28.95 23.96 -1.23
CA ALA A 304 -29.14 22.70 -1.94
C ALA A 304 -30.62 22.40 -2.23
N TYR A 305 -30.95 22.15 -3.50
CA TYR A 305 -32.23 21.63 -3.92
C TYR A 305 -32.13 20.11 -4.09
N CYS A 306 -32.45 19.35 -3.05
CA CYS A 306 -32.32 17.88 -3.05
C CYS A 306 -33.58 17.16 -2.55
N PRO A 307 -34.75 17.32 -3.22
CA PRO A 307 -36.01 16.74 -2.74
C PRO A 307 -36.04 15.21 -2.72
N TYR A 308 -35.20 14.51 -3.47
CA TYR A 308 -35.23 13.06 -3.60
C TYR A 308 -34.29 12.37 -2.63
N SER A 309 -32.99 12.68 -2.64
CA SER A 309 -32.02 12.04 -1.73
C SER A 309 -32.01 12.65 -0.33
N LYS A 310 -32.43 13.92 -0.21
CA LYS A 310 -32.23 14.76 0.98
C LYS A 310 -30.75 14.92 1.39
N PHE A 311 -29.81 14.56 0.52
CA PHE A 311 -28.38 14.65 0.78
C PHE A 311 -27.87 16.03 0.32
N ARG A 312 -27.59 16.89 1.29
CA ARG A 312 -27.11 18.26 1.05
C ARG A 312 -25.59 18.26 0.92
N VAL A 313 -25.12 18.90 -0.14
CA VAL A 313 -23.72 19.19 -0.40
C VAL A 313 -23.59 20.68 -0.66
N GLY A 314 -22.64 21.31 -0.01
CA GLY A 314 -22.26 22.70 -0.23
C GLY A 314 -20.82 22.75 -0.71
N ALA A 315 -20.51 23.67 -1.60
CA ALA A 315 -19.17 23.89 -2.10
C ALA A 315 -18.84 25.38 -2.11
N SER A 316 -17.57 25.71 -1.88
CA SER A 316 -17.01 27.04 -2.03
C SER A 316 -15.70 26.93 -2.81
N VAL A 317 -15.47 27.84 -3.75
CA VAL A 317 -14.20 27.94 -4.47
C VAL A 317 -13.61 29.32 -4.28
N ILE A 318 -12.29 29.39 -4.23
CA ILE A 318 -11.53 30.65 -4.19
C ILE A 318 -10.72 30.80 -5.49
N SER A 319 -10.92 31.91 -6.16
CA SER A 319 -10.16 32.32 -7.35
C SER A 319 -8.75 32.80 -6.97
N VAL A 320 -7.81 32.77 -7.91
CA VAL A 320 -6.45 33.29 -7.70
C VAL A 320 -6.39 34.78 -7.37
N ASP A 321 -7.44 35.53 -7.68
CA ASP A 321 -7.62 36.94 -7.31
C ASP A 321 -8.24 37.15 -5.91
N GLY A 322 -8.54 36.06 -5.19
CA GLY A 322 -9.13 36.08 -3.86
C GLY A 322 -10.65 36.14 -3.81
N SER A 323 -11.34 36.11 -4.95
CA SER A 323 -12.81 36.09 -5.01
C SER A 323 -13.38 34.72 -4.67
N TYR A 324 -14.52 34.67 -3.96
CA TYR A 324 -15.17 33.43 -3.53
C TYR A 324 -16.51 33.19 -4.22
N PHE A 325 -16.79 31.92 -4.54
CA PHE A 325 -18.04 31.50 -5.17
C PHE A 325 -18.59 30.23 -4.53
N ASP A 326 -19.88 30.24 -4.22
CA ASP A 326 -20.55 29.19 -3.47
C ASP A 326 -21.58 28.46 -4.34
N GLY A 327 -21.85 27.20 -4.01
CA GLY A 327 -22.86 26.39 -4.70
C GLY A 327 -23.42 25.28 -3.82
N GLY A 328 -24.72 25.03 -3.96
CA GLY A 328 -25.39 23.85 -3.40
C GLY A 328 -25.74 22.85 -4.51
N ASN A 329 -25.85 21.56 -4.19
CA ASN A 329 -26.29 20.57 -5.19
C ASN A 329 -27.76 20.78 -5.59
N ILE A 330 -28.04 20.56 -6.88
CA ILE A 330 -29.36 20.69 -7.50
C ILE A 330 -29.73 19.35 -8.12
N GLU A 331 -30.72 18.69 -7.53
CA GLU A 331 -31.30 17.47 -8.07
C GLU A 331 -32.35 17.77 -9.12
N ASN A 332 -32.52 16.81 -10.01
CA ASN A 332 -33.55 16.80 -11.02
C ASN A 332 -34.20 15.42 -11.04
N ALA A 333 -35.49 15.35 -11.38
CA ALA A 333 -36.19 14.07 -11.55
C ALA A 333 -35.45 13.13 -12.53
N SER A 334 -34.83 13.71 -13.56
CA SER A 334 -33.85 13.04 -14.40
C SER A 334 -32.46 13.23 -13.82
N TYR A 335 -32.02 12.29 -12.98
CA TYR A 335 -30.73 12.34 -12.28
C TYR A 335 -29.51 12.74 -13.16
N PRO A 336 -29.37 12.30 -14.43
CA PRO A 336 -28.23 12.69 -15.27
C PRO A 336 -28.10 14.20 -15.52
N VAL A 337 -29.19 14.96 -15.42
CA VAL A 337 -29.15 16.43 -15.62
C VAL A 337 -29.03 17.21 -14.30
N GLY A 338 -28.92 16.52 -13.17
CA GLY A 338 -28.61 17.14 -11.88
C GLY A 338 -27.19 17.75 -11.87
N THR A 339 -27.00 18.76 -11.03
CA THR A 339 -25.71 19.45 -10.89
C THR A 339 -25.21 19.39 -9.45
N CYS A 340 -24.00 18.88 -9.27
CA CYS A 340 -23.36 18.82 -7.96
C CYS A 340 -22.90 20.22 -7.49
N ALA A 341 -22.74 20.39 -6.19
CA ALA A 341 -22.39 21.67 -5.57
C ALA A 341 -21.13 22.32 -6.16
N GLU A 342 -20.09 21.53 -6.41
CA GLU A 342 -18.81 22.00 -6.94
C GLU A 342 -18.95 22.58 -8.33
N ARG A 343 -19.76 21.94 -9.19
CA ARG A 343 -20.06 22.46 -10.53
C ARG A 343 -20.90 23.73 -10.46
N VAL A 344 -21.82 23.85 -9.50
CA VAL A 344 -22.57 25.10 -9.30
C VAL A 344 -21.63 26.24 -8.93
N ALA A 345 -20.75 26.03 -7.95
CA ALA A 345 -19.77 27.02 -7.50
C ALA A 345 -18.80 27.44 -8.62
N LEU A 346 -18.27 26.46 -9.38
CA LEU A 346 -17.35 26.73 -10.49
C LEU A 346 -18.04 27.40 -11.68
N CYS A 347 -19.23 26.95 -12.06
CA CYS A 347 -19.99 27.62 -13.14
C CYS A 347 -20.27 29.08 -12.80
N LYS A 348 -20.59 29.37 -11.53
CA LYS A 348 -20.76 30.75 -11.06
C LYS A 348 -19.46 31.55 -11.24
N ALA A 349 -18.35 31.07 -10.68
CA ALA A 349 -17.03 31.70 -10.82
C ALA A 349 -16.68 31.98 -12.29
N VAL A 350 -16.81 30.97 -13.16
CA VAL A 350 -16.48 31.05 -14.59
C VAL A 350 -17.38 32.03 -15.33
N SER A 351 -18.68 32.05 -15.02
CA SER A 351 -19.65 32.97 -15.62
C SER A 351 -19.39 34.43 -15.24
N GLU A 352 -18.81 34.66 -14.05
CA GLU A 352 -18.41 35.98 -13.55
C GLU A 352 -16.97 36.36 -14.00
N GLY A 353 -16.31 35.53 -14.82
CA GLY A 353 -15.01 35.83 -15.42
C GLY A 353 -13.81 35.20 -14.70
N HIS A 354 -14.02 34.48 -13.60
CA HIS A 354 -12.96 33.88 -12.78
C HIS A 354 -12.68 32.44 -13.25
N ARG A 355 -11.65 32.28 -14.08
CA ARG A 355 -11.30 31.00 -14.74
C ARG A 355 -10.03 30.33 -14.22
N LYS A 356 -9.44 30.89 -13.17
CA LYS A 356 -8.26 30.31 -12.48
C LYS A 356 -8.61 30.16 -11.01
N ILE A 357 -8.76 28.92 -10.58
CA ILE A 357 -9.23 28.58 -9.24
C ILE A 357 -8.06 28.07 -8.42
N LYS A 358 -7.87 28.68 -7.24
CA LYS A 358 -6.79 28.35 -6.32
C LYS A 358 -7.12 27.10 -5.52
N ALA A 359 -8.32 27.01 -4.94
CA ALA A 359 -8.74 25.90 -4.10
C ALA A 359 -10.26 25.67 -4.14
N VAL A 360 -10.67 24.45 -3.78
CA VAL A 360 -12.08 24.03 -3.69
C VAL A 360 -12.33 23.42 -2.31
N ALA A 361 -13.43 23.82 -1.67
CA ALA A 361 -13.91 23.24 -0.43
C ALA A 361 -15.32 22.67 -0.61
N VAL A 362 -15.59 21.51 -0.02
CA VAL A 362 -16.86 20.78 -0.10
C VAL A 362 -17.29 20.36 1.30
N ALA A 363 -18.55 20.55 1.65
CA ALA A 363 -19.11 20.12 2.92
C ALA A 363 -20.31 19.19 2.69
N THR A 364 -20.40 18.13 3.50
CA THR A 364 -21.51 17.15 3.45
C THR A 364 -22.15 16.94 4.83
N ASP A 365 -23.24 16.17 4.87
CA ASP A 365 -23.97 15.84 6.10
C ASP A 365 -23.60 14.44 6.66
N ILE A 366 -22.52 13.83 6.19
CA ILE A 366 -22.05 12.51 6.64
C ILE A 366 -20.64 12.58 7.24
N SER A 367 -20.21 11.51 7.88
CA SER A 367 -18.84 11.29 8.35
C SER A 367 -18.47 9.83 8.03
N PRO A 368 -17.32 9.55 7.38
CA PRO A 368 -16.30 10.49 6.89
C PRO A 368 -16.81 11.43 5.76
N PRO A 369 -16.08 12.51 5.42
CA PRO A 369 -16.53 13.45 4.41
C PRO A 369 -16.64 12.79 3.02
N ALA A 370 -17.64 13.20 2.22
CA ALA A 370 -17.77 12.70 0.85
C ALA A 370 -16.80 13.41 -0.10
N SER A 371 -16.20 12.64 -1.01
CA SER A 371 -15.38 13.20 -2.09
C SER A 371 -16.23 13.70 -3.26
N PRO A 372 -15.76 14.72 -4.01
CA PRO A 372 -16.40 15.13 -5.26
C PRO A 372 -16.57 13.95 -6.21
N CYS A 373 -17.67 13.90 -6.96
CA CYS A 373 -17.89 12.82 -7.93
C CYS A 373 -16.92 12.93 -9.12
N GLY A 374 -16.76 11.86 -9.89
CA GLY A 374 -15.82 11.84 -11.04
C GLY A 374 -16.05 12.97 -12.05
N MET A 375 -17.30 13.33 -12.33
CA MET A 375 -17.63 14.47 -13.20
C MET A 375 -17.15 15.81 -12.61
N CYS A 376 -17.33 16.02 -11.30
CA CYS A 376 -16.86 17.23 -10.63
C CYS A 376 -15.33 17.30 -10.64
N ARG A 377 -14.64 16.19 -10.35
CA ARG A 377 -13.17 16.16 -10.40
C ARG A 377 -12.66 16.55 -11.79
N GLN A 378 -13.24 15.98 -12.84
CA GLN A 378 -12.88 16.31 -14.22
C GLN A 378 -13.22 17.76 -14.59
N PHE A 379 -14.32 18.31 -14.05
CA PHE A 379 -14.70 19.71 -14.25
C PHE A 379 -13.75 20.67 -13.50
N ILE A 380 -13.34 20.32 -12.27
CA ILE A 380 -12.35 21.05 -11.49
C ILE A 380 -11.02 21.11 -12.25
N ARG A 381 -10.62 20.02 -12.91
CA ARG A 381 -9.37 19.96 -13.70
C ARG A 381 -9.25 21.01 -14.80
N GLU A 382 -10.36 21.48 -15.35
CA GLU A 382 -10.37 22.54 -16.36
C GLU A 382 -9.84 23.87 -15.81
N PHE A 383 -10.12 24.18 -14.54
CA PHE A 383 -9.89 25.51 -13.94
C PHE A 383 -8.87 25.53 -12.79
N CYS A 384 -8.46 24.36 -12.31
CA CYS A 384 -7.49 24.17 -11.23
C CYS A 384 -6.21 23.49 -11.74
N ASP A 385 -5.09 23.80 -11.07
CA ASP A 385 -3.85 23.06 -11.22
C ASP A 385 -3.97 21.67 -10.57
N LEU A 386 -3.17 20.71 -11.04
CA LEU A 386 -3.08 19.36 -10.46
C LEU A 386 -2.75 19.38 -8.96
N LYS A 387 -2.03 20.41 -8.52
CA LYS A 387 -1.62 20.62 -7.13
C LYS A 387 -2.64 21.40 -6.28
N SER A 388 -3.71 21.93 -6.88
CA SER A 388 -4.73 22.69 -6.16
C SER A 388 -5.39 21.83 -5.08
N PRO A 389 -5.55 22.36 -3.85
CA PRO A 389 -6.17 21.62 -2.77
C PRO A 389 -7.69 21.50 -2.92
N ILE A 390 -8.18 20.32 -2.59
CA ILE A 390 -9.58 19.95 -2.49
C ILE A 390 -9.84 19.57 -1.04
N ILE A 391 -10.56 20.43 -0.31
CA ILE A 391 -10.85 20.27 1.12
C ILE A 391 -12.27 19.71 1.27
N MET A 392 -12.43 18.62 1.99
CA MET A 392 -13.70 17.90 2.14
C MET A 392 -14.05 17.81 3.61
N PHE A 393 -15.10 18.52 4.03
CA PHE A 393 -15.59 18.61 5.40
C PHE A 393 -16.77 17.66 5.65
N ASP A 394 -16.74 17.03 6.82
CA ASP A 394 -17.75 16.11 7.31
C ASP A 394 -18.79 16.84 8.19
N LYS A 395 -19.80 16.13 8.68
CA LYS A 395 -20.86 16.71 9.54
C LYS A 395 -20.38 17.24 10.90
N ASN A 396 -19.18 16.87 11.33
CA ASN A 396 -18.56 17.26 12.59
C ASN A 396 -17.45 18.31 12.37
N ASP A 397 -17.37 18.88 11.16
CA ASP A 397 -16.33 19.78 10.68
C ASP A 397 -14.93 19.15 10.56
N ASN A 398 -14.77 17.84 10.77
CA ASN A 398 -13.50 17.19 10.47
C ASN A 398 -13.30 17.15 8.96
N TYR A 399 -12.06 17.15 8.48
CA TYR A 399 -11.78 17.32 7.06
C TYR A 399 -10.70 16.41 6.52
N VAL A 400 -10.80 16.14 5.22
CA VAL A 400 -9.74 15.52 4.42
C VAL A 400 -9.32 16.54 3.37
N VAL A 401 -8.02 16.71 3.17
CA VAL A 401 -7.47 17.57 2.11
C VAL A 401 -6.58 16.74 1.20
N LEU A 402 -6.80 16.85 -0.10
CA LEU A 402 -6.00 16.19 -1.14
C LEU A 402 -5.77 17.14 -2.30
N ARG A 403 -4.70 16.92 -3.06
CA ARG A 403 -4.49 17.56 -4.36
C ARG A 403 -5.42 16.95 -5.40
N LEU A 404 -5.74 17.73 -6.43
CA LEU A 404 -6.58 17.26 -7.52
C LEU A 404 -6.02 15.99 -8.19
N GLU A 405 -4.69 15.91 -8.38
CA GLU A 405 -4.03 14.73 -8.97
C GLU A 405 -4.20 13.45 -8.17
N GLU A 406 -4.38 13.55 -6.85
CA GLU A 406 -4.56 12.40 -5.96
C GLU A 406 -5.97 11.81 -6.08
N ILE A 407 -6.97 12.66 -6.32
CA ILE A 407 -8.37 12.22 -6.49
C ILE A 407 -8.76 11.99 -7.96
N LEU A 408 -7.95 12.45 -8.92
CA LEU A 408 -8.17 12.26 -10.35
C LEU A 408 -6.85 11.93 -11.07
N PRO A 409 -6.28 10.75 -10.83
CA PRO A 409 -5.06 10.32 -11.51
C PRO A 409 -5.30 10.18 -13.01
N MET A 410 -4.26 10.47 -13.81
CA MET A 410 -4.31 10.42 -15.28
C MET A 410 -5.41 11.31 -15.90
N SER A 411 -5.78 12.41 -15.23
CA SER A 411 -6.69 13.40 -15.79
C SER A 411 -6.16 14.02 -17.08
N PHE A 412 -7.06 14.53 -17.91
CA PHE A 412 -6.74 15.33 -19.09
C PHE A 412 -7.33 16.73 -18.95
N GLY A 413 -6.58 17.75 -19.32
CA GLY A 413 -7.04 19.14 -19.40
C GLY A 413 -6.98 19.69 -20.83
N PRO A 414 -7.15 21.00 -21.02
CA PRO A 414 -7.04 21.66 -22.32
C PRO A 414 -5.75 21.34 -23.07
N GLU A 415 -4.65 21.11 -22.36
CA GLU A 415 -3.34 20.74 -22.92
C GLU A 415 -3.30 19.36 -23.59
N ALA A 416 -4.24 18.48 -23.27
CA ALA A 416 -4.35 17.16 -23.85
C ALA A 416 -5.20 17.14 -25.13
N LEU A 417 -5.94 18.22 -25.40
CA LEU A 417 -6.77 18.33 -26.60
C LEU A 417 -5.94 18.82 -27.78
N PRO A 418 -6.12 18.23 -28.97
CA PRO A 418 -5.39 18.63 -30.15
C PRO A 418 -5.86 20.03 -30.59
N PRO A 419 -4.99 20.85 -31.22
CA PRO A 419 -5.37 22.19 -31.66
C PRO A 419 -6.63 22.18 -32.54
N PRO A 420 -7.48 23.22 -32.47
CA PRO A 420 -8.63 23.34 -33.36
C PRO A 420 -8.23 23.12 -34.83
N GLY A 421 -8.90 22.18 -35.52
CA GLY A 421 -8.66 21.87 -36.94
C GLY A 421 -7.56 20.84 -37.22
N SER A 422 -6.87 20.31 -36.20
CA SER A 422 -5.85 19.27 -36.39
C SER A 422 -6.41 17.84 -36.49
N LEU A 423 -7.64 17.63 -36.03
CA LEU A 423 -8.40 16.39 -36.26
C LEU A 423 -8.97 16.44 -37.68
N LYS A 424 -8.27 15.82 -38.64
CA LYS A 424 -8.87 15.47 -39.93
C LYS A 424 -9.85 14.29 -39.71
N PRO A 425 -11.01 14.29 -40.38
CA PRO A 425 -12.00 13.22 -40.26
C PRO A 425 -11.47 11.86 -40.70
#